data_AF-A0A820R0A9-F1
#
_entry.id   AF-A0A820R0A9-F1
#
_cell.length_a   1.000
_cell.length_b   1.000
_cell.length_c   1.000
_cell.angle_alpha   90.00
_cell.angle_beta   90.00
_cell.angle_gamma   90.00
#
_symmetry.space_group_name_H-M   'P 1'
#
loop_
_entity.id
_entity.type
_entity.pdbx_description
1 polymer ?
#
loop_
_entity_poly.entity_id
_entity_poly.type
_entity_poly.pdbx_seq_one_letter_code
_entity_poly.pdbx_strand_id
1 'polypeptide(L)'
;IANYWRDPTQLNKYITDCHFLPNINNEHEIRNETYRINMLKLNAFVMTYSDIDEVVTPKESGWFMGYISQSLNIETWNNSRQFLEDLIGMRTLWEQGKLYTFISHTRHQDTPHLPNREFFMKNILSFF
;
A
#
# COMPACT_ATOMS: atom_id res chain seq x y z
N ILE A 1 -19.85 -1.15 -3.92
CA ILE A 1 -18.92 -1.07 -2.75
C ILE A 1 -18.21 0.28 -2.80
N ALA A 2 -17.78 0.87 -1.68
CA ALA A 2 -16.98 2.10 -1.73
C ALA A 2 -15.64 1.86 -2.45
N ASN A 3 -15.05 2.89 -3.05
CA ASN A 3 -13.95 2.74 -4.03
C ASN A 3 -12.66 2.08 -3.50
N TYR A 4 -12.47 1.98 -2.18
CA TYR A 4 -11.29 1.39 -1.55
C TYR A 4 -11.62 0.55 -0.32
N TRP A 5 -12.88 0.13 -0.17
CA TRP A 5 -13.27 -0.77 0.91
C TRP A 5 -12.96 -2.22 0.54
N ARG A 6 -12.02 -2.85 1.25
CA ARG A 6 -11.57 -4.23 1.04
C ARG A 6 -11.91 -5.11 2.25
N ASP A 7 -13.10 -5.71 2.22
CA ASP A 7 -13.56 -6.63 3.27
C ASP A 7 -12.87 -8.00 3.13
N PRO A 8 -12.06 -8.46 4.12
CA PRO A 8 -11.38 -9.74 4.05
C PRO A 8 -12.32 -10.95 4.07
N THR A 9 -13.56 -10.79 4.54
CA THR A 9 -14.57 -11.86 4.55
C THR A 9 -15.36 -11.95 3.25
N GLN A 10 -15.28 -10.91 2.40
CA GLN A 10 -16.03 -10.79 1.16
C GLN A 10 -15.12 -10.38 -0.02
N LEU A 11 -13.92 -10.95 -0.12
CA LEU A 11 -12.94 -10.60 -1.16
C LEU A 11 -13.49 -10.78 -2.58
N ASN A 12 -14.31 -11.80 -2.84
CA ASN A 12 -14.94 -11.97 -4.15
C ASN A 12 -15.82 -10.78 -4.52
N LYS A 13 -16.63 -10.31 -3.58
CA LYS A 13 -17.50 -9.14 -3.77
C LYS A 13 -16.66 -7.86 -3.94
N TYR A 14 -15.57 -7.74 -3.20
CA TYR A 14 -14.60 -6.66 -3.39
C TYR A 14 -14.03 -6.65 -4.82
N ILE A 15 -13.59 -7.80 -5.34
CA ILE A 15 -13.04 -7.92 -6.70
C ILE A 15 -14.11 -7.61 -7.76
N THR A 16 -15.39 -7.96 -7.55
CA THR A 16 -16.44 -7.76 -8.57
C THR A 16 -17.10 -6.38 -8.51
N ASP A 17 -17.32 -5.83 -7.32
CA ASP A 17 -18.20 -4.67 -7.10
C ASP A 17 -17.45 -3.38 -6.70
N CYS A 18 -16.14 -3.45 -6.47
CA CYS A 18 -15.30 -2.29 -6.20
C CYS A 18 -14.65 -1.82 -7.52
N HIS A 19 -14.96 -0.60 -7.95
CA HIS A 19 -14.57 -0.14 -9.29
C HIS A 19 -13.16 0.44 -9.37
N PHE A 20 -12.51 0.70 -8.23
CA PHE A 20 -11.25 1.46 -8.19
C PHE A 20 -10.09 0.65 -7.64
N LEU A 21 -10.10 0.29 -6.35
CA LEU A 21 -8.93 -0.36 -5.72
C LEU A 21 -8.48 -1.67 -6.40
N PRO A 22 -9.36 -2.65 -6.72
CA PRO A 22 -8.91 -3.87 -7.40
C PRO A 22 -8.47 -3.63 -8.85
N ASN A 23 -8.97 -2.56 -9.47
CA ASN A 23 -8.55 -2.16 -10.82
C ASN A 23 -7.11 -1.64 -10.80
N ILE A 24 -6.81 -0.63 -9.97
CA ILE A 24 -5.46 -0.03 -9.92
C ILE A 24 -4.42 -0.99 -9.33
N ASN A 25 -4.86 -1.94 -8.50
CA ASN A 25 -3.98 -2.98 -7.96
C ASN A 25 -3.77 -4.15 -8.92
N ASN A 26 -4.41 -4.18 -10.10
CA ASN A 26 -4.34 -5.30 -11.04
C ASN A 26 -4.78 -6.65 -10.40
N GLU A 27 -5.78 -6.63 -9.52
CA GLU A 27 -6.22 -7.84 -8.81
C GLU A 27 -7.22 -8.71 -9.61
N HIS A 28 -7.78 -8.18 -10.70
CA HIS A 28 -8.60 -8.94 -11.64
C HIS A 28 -7.80 -9.99 -12.42
N GLU A 29 -8.49 -10.95 -13.02
CA GLU A 29 -7.87 -11.96 -13.89
C GLU A 29 -7.25 -11.31 -15.14
N ILE A 30 -7.97 -10.38 -15.77
CA ILE A 30 -7.44 -9.57 -16.87
C ILE A 30 -6.77 -8.34 -16.26
N ARG A 31 -5.44 -8.29 -16.39
CA ARG A 31 -4.60 -7.23 -15.83
C ARG A 31 -4.32 -6.12 -16.84
N ASN A 32 -4.11 -4.91 -16.35
CA ASN A 32 -3.65 -3.79 -17.16
C ASN A 32 -2.13 -3.64 -17.03
N GLU A 33 -1.40 -4.15 -18.02
CA GLU A 33 0.08 -4.07 -18.06
C GLU A 33 0.60 -2.62 -18.07
N THR A 34 -0.18 -1.66 -18.55
CA THR A 34 0.26 -0.25 -18.56
C THR A 34 0.46 0.31 -17.16
N TYR A 35 -0.32 -0.16 -16.17
CA TYR A 35 -0.14 0.24 -14.76
C TYR A 35 1.21 -0.22 -14.23
N ARG A 36 1.55 -1.50 -14.44
CA ARG A 36 2.85 -2.06 -14.05
C ARG A 36 3.99 -1.33 -14.77
N ILE A 37 3.91 -1.17 -16.09
CA ILE A 37 4.94 -0.46 -16.88
C ILE A 37 5.17 0.96 -16.35
N ASN A 38 4.11 1.68 -15.99
CA ASN A 38 4.23 3.03 -15.46
C ASN A 38 4.79 3.06 -14.04
N MET A 39 4.39 2.12 -13.19
CA MET A 39 4.91 2.00 -11.82
C MET A 39 6.43 1.73 -11.81
N LEU A 40 6.92 0.91 -12.74
CA LEU A 40 8.35 0.60 -12.87
C LEU A 40 9.21 1.77 -13.36
N LYS A 41 8.61 2.85 -13.87
CA LYS A 41 9.34 4.08 -14.24
C LYS A 41 9.75 4.92 -13.03
N LEU A 42 9.21 4.64 -11.84
CA LEU A 42 9.57 5.37 -10.64
C LEU A 42 11.07 5.23 -10.34
N ASN A 43 11.67 6.33 -9.89
CA ASN A 43 13.03 6.34 -9.36
C ASN A 43 13.05 5.82 -7.92
N ALA A 44 12.02 6.14 -7.14
CA ALA A 44 11.81 5.64 -5.79
C ALA A 44 10.30 5.50 -5.53
N PHE A 45 9.93 4.43 -4.83
CA PHE A 45 8.60 4.21 -4.29
C PHE A 45 8.69 4.13 -2.76
N VAL A 46 8.40 5.27 -2.12
CA VAL A 46 8.53 5.44 -0.67
C VAL A 46 7.18 5.24 -0.01
N MET A 47 7.08 4.21 0.83
CA MET A 47 5.88 3.83 1.55
C MET A 47 6.02 4.12 3.04
N THR A 48 4.96 4.65 3.66
CA THR A 48 4.96 4.94 5.09
C THR A 48 3.61 4.63 5.72
N TYR A 49 3.64 4.15 6.96
CA TYR A 49 2.49 4.13 7.84
C TYR A 49 2.89 4.57 9.24
N SER A 50 1.91 4.77 10.12
CA SER A 50 2.17 4.92 11.55
C SER A 50 1.60 3.75 12.35
N ASP A 51 2.44 3.18 13.20
CA ASP A 51 2.08 2.22 14.24
C ASP A 51 1.08 2.77 15.28
N ILE A 52 1.02 4.08 15.45
CA ILE A 52 0.05 4.78 16.31
C ILE A 52 -1.11 5.42 15.52
N ASP A 53 -1.32 5.02 14.26
CA ASP A 53 -2.51 5.43 13.49
C ASP A 53 -3.79 4.83 14.12
N GLU A 54 -4.85 5.64 14.21
CA GLU A 54 -6.16 5.28 14.78
C GLU A 54 -7.30 5.44 13.76
N VAL A 55 -7.00 5.87 12.54
CA VAL A 55 -7.97 6.13 11.46
C VAL A 55 -7.88 5.06 10.38
N VAL A 56 -6.67 4.72 9.94
CA VAL A 56 -6.44 3.73 8.88
C VAL A 56 -6.44 2.33 9.48
N THR A 57 -7.25 1.44 8.92
CA THR A 57 -7.41 0.05 9.38
C THR A 57 -7.38 -0.92 8.20
N PRO A 58 -6.40 -1.86 8.12
CA PRO A 58 -5.21 -1.96 8.97
C PRO A 58 -4.22 -0.82 8.69
N LYS A 59 -3.45 -0.41 9.71
CA LYS A 59 -2.49 0.70 9.62
C LYS A 59 -1.43 0.44 8.55
N GLU A 60 -1.04 -0.83 8.45
CA GLU A 60 -0.05 -1.41 7.57
C GLU A 60 -0.45 -1.33 6.08
N SER A 61 -1.69 -0.93 5.77
CA SER A 61 -2.08 -0.61 4.39
C SER A 61 -1.23 0.50 3.76
N GLY A 62 -0.60 1.37 4.57
CA GLY A 62 0.41 2.33 4.09
C GLY A 62 1.69 1.68 3.54
N TRP A 63 1.91 0.38 3.82
CA TRP A 63 2.94 -0.48 3.20
C TRP A 63 2.34 -1.53 2.27
N PHE A 64 1.15 -1.28 1.70
CA PHE A 64 0.45 -2.21 0.80
C PHE A 64 0.04 -3.55 1.43
N MET A 65 0.03 -3.66 2.76
CA MET A 65 -0.43 -4.86 3.47
C MET A 65 -1.95 -4.83 3.66
N GLY A 66 -2.60 -5.99 3.53
CA GLY A 66 -4.00 -6.17 3.83
C GLY A 66 -4.26 -7.26 4.86
N TYR A 67 -5.52 -7.41 5.23
CA TYR A 67 -5.98 -8.59 5.96
C TYR A 67 -5.97 -9.83 5.07
N ILE A 68 -5.58 -10.96 5.67
CA ILE A 68 -5.66 -12.29 5.09
C ILE A 68 -7.14 -12.67 4.87
N SER A 69 -7.43 -13.37 3.78
CA SER A 69 -8.79 -13.86 3.48
C SER A 69 -9.42 -14.56 4.69
N GLN A 70 -10.64 -14.19 5.03
CA GLN A 70 -11.43 -14.72 6.16
C GLN A 70 -10.79 -14.51 7.55
N SER A 71 -9.85 -13.57 7.69
CA SER A 71 -9.16 -13.29 8.96
C SER A 71 -8.94 -11.79 9.16
N LEU A 72 -8.68 -11.38 10.41
CA LEU A 72 -8.16 -10.05 10.75
C LEU A 72 -6.63 -10.07 10.99
N ASN A 73 -5.98 -11.20 10.69
CA ASN A 73 -4.53 -11.27 10.63
C ASN A 73 -4.03 -10.53 9.39
N ILE A 74 -2.95 -9.78 9.55
CA ILE A 74 -2.37 -8.95 8.49
C ILE A 74 -1.32 -9.78 7.75
N GLU A 75 -1.34 -9.74 6.42
CA GLU A 75 -0.32 -10.39 5.59
C GLU A 75 1.01 -9.65 5.67
N THR A 76 2.14 -10.37 5.57
CA THR A 76 3.44 -9.69 5.44
C THR A 76 3.55 -9.08 4.04
N TRP A 77 4.12 -7.87 3.94
CA TRP A 77 4.16 -7.11 2.68
C TRP A 77 4.78 -7.89 1.51
N ASN A 78 5.76 -8.76 1.79
CA ASN A 78 6.47 -9.59 0.82
C ASN A 78 5.83 -10.97 0.56
N ASN A 79 4.71 -11.29 1.20
CA ASN A 79 3.95 -12.54 1.00
C ASN A 79 2.56 -12.30 0.40
N SER A 80 2.21 -11.04 0.16
CA SER A 80 0.96 -10.70 -0.51
C SER A 80 0.95 -11.16 -1.96
N ARG A 81 -0.25 -11.41 -2.50
CA ARG A 81 -0.42 -11.67 -3.94
C ARG A 81 0.17 -10.55 -4.80
N GLN A 82 0.01 -9.30 -4.35
CA GLN A 82 0.54 -8.12 -5.03
C GLN A 82 2.05 -8.19 -5.27
N PHE A 83 2.78 -8.70 -4.26
CA PHE A 83 4.23 -8.85 -4.32
C PHE A 83 4.65 -10.14 -5.03
N LEU A 84 4.07 -11.28 -4.66
CA LEU A 84 4.46 -12.59 -5.19
C LEU A 84 4.20 -12.73 -6.70
N GLU A 85 3.08 -12.19 -7.19
CA GLU A 85 2.73 -12.16 -8.61
C GLU A 85 3.23 -10.90 -9.32
N ASP A 86 3.86 -9.97 -8.58
CA ASP A 86 4.41 -8.70 -9.07
C ASP A 86 3.40 -7.85 -9.88
N LEU A 87 2.15 -7.81 -9.40
CA LEU A 87 0.96 -7.32 -10.14
C LEU A 87 1.10 -5.89 -10.68
N ILE A 88 1.72 -5.01 -9.88
CA ILE A 88 2.04 -3.62 -10.28
C ILE A 88 3.55 -3.35 -10.31
N GLY A 89 4.41 -4.37 -10.15
CA GLY A 89 5.86 -4.18 -10.18
C GLY A 89 6.53 -3.94 -8.83
N MET A 90 5.85 -4.18 -7.70
CA MET A 90 6.41 -3.96 -6.36
C MET A 90 7.64 -4.82 -6.05
N ARG A 91 7.62 -6.11 -6.44
CA ARG A 91 8.78 -6.99 -6.24
C ARG A 91 9.95 -6.53 -7.08
N THR A 92 9.68 -6.17 -8.33
CA THR A 92 10.71 -5.64 -9.23
C THR A 92 11.32 -4.34 -8.68
N LEU A 93 10.52 -3.40 -8.16
CA LEU A 93 11.03 -2.18 -7.52
C LEU A 93 11.87 -2.48 -6.28
N TRP A 94 11.47 -3.45 -5.47
CA TRP A 94 12.23 -3.89 -4.30
C TRP A 94 13.58 -4.50 -4.69
N GLU A 95 13.60 -5.41 -5.67
CA GLU A 95 14.84 -6.04 -6.19
C GLU A 95 15.79 -5.03 -6.83
N GLN A 96 15.26 -3.96 -7.41
CA GLN A 96 16.04 -2.83 -7.94
C GLN A 96 16.53 -1.85 -6.88
N GLY A 97 16.17 -2.05 -5.60
CA GLY A 97 16.52 -1.13 -4.52
C GLY A 97 15.77 0.20 -4.59
N LYS A 98 14.61 0.25 -5.25
CA LYS A 98 13.80 1.46 -5.45
C LYS A 98 12.58 1.54 -4.54
N LEU A 99 12.25 0.50 -3.79
CA LEU A 99 11.14 0.49 -2.84
C LEU A 99 11.68 0.69 -1.42
N TYR A 100 11.14 1.68 -0.71
CA TYR A 100 11.58 2.07 0.63
C TYR A 100 10.41 2.09 1.59
N THR A 101 10.63 1.69 2.84
CA THR A 101 9.60 1.61 3.88
C THR A 101 10.01 2.33 5.15
N PHE A 102 9.11 3.13 5.71
CA PHE A 102 9.33 3.88 6.94
C PHE A 102 8.12 3.87 7.87
N ILE A 103 8.35 3.76 9.18
CA ILE A 103 7.32 3.92 10.22
C ILE A 103 7.48 5.32 10.81
N SER A 104 6.41 6.12 10.78
CA SER A 104 6.49 7.56 11.11
C SER A 104 6.18 7.92 12.56
N HIS A 105 5.62 6.99 13.35
CA HIS A 105 5.21 7.22 14.74
C HIS A 105 4.38 8.51 14.93
N THR A 106 3.46 8.76 14.00
CA THR A 106 2.66 9.99 13.94
C THR A 106 1.18 9.65 13.83
N ARG A 107 0.35 10.22 14.71
CA ARG A 107 -1.12 10.03 14.63
C ARG A 107 -1.67 10.49 13.29
N HIS A 108 -2.77 9.88 12.85
CA HIS A 108 -3.57 10.37 11.73
C HIS A 108 -4.39 11.56 12.22
N GLN A 109 -3.84 12.76 12.07
CA GLN A 109 -4.43 13.96 12.68
C GLN A 109 -5.28 14.70 11.65
N ASP A 110 -6.45 15.18 12.08
CA ASP A 110 -7.06 16.39 11.54
C ASP A 110 -6.74 17.55 12.50
N THR A 111 -5.98 18.54 11.99
CA THR A 111 -5.67 19.90 12.50
C THR A 111 -5.59 20.19 14.04
N PRO A 112 -4.59 20.97 14.51
CA PRO A 112 -3.50 21.59 13.76
C PRO A 112 -2.37 20.59 13.51
N HIS A 113 -2.06 20.35 12.22
CA HIS A 113 -1.02 19.42 11.80
C HIS A 113 0.35 19.96 12.22
N LEU A 114 0.97 19.35 13.24
CA LEU A 114 2.39 19.50 13.51
C LEU A 114 3.10 18.30 12.88
N PRO A 115 3.63 18.41 11.64
CA PRO A 115 4.32 17.30 11.02
C PRO A 115 5.54 16.92 11.86
N ASN A 116 5.82 15.62 11.95
CA ASN A 116 7.05 15.12 12.56
C ASN A 116 8.25 15.54 11.68
N ARG A 117 8.78 16.74 11.94
CA ARG A 117 9.83 17.37 11.14
C ARG A 117 11.11 16.55 11.14
N GLU A 118 11.46 15.94 12.27
CA GLU A 118 12.66 15.09 12.35
C GLU A 118 12.54 13.89 11.42
N PHE A 119 11.40 13.17 11.47
CA PHE A 119 11.12 12.06 10.56
C PHE A 119 11.22 12.49 9.10
N PHE A 120 10.60 13.61 8.73
CA PHE A 120 10.63 14.11 7.36
C PHE A 120 12.04 14.43 6.89
N MET A 121 12.78 15.23 7.66
CA MET A 121 14.14 15.66 7.29
C MET A 121 15.10 14.48 7.18
N LYS A 122 14.96 13.48 8.07
CA LYS A 122 15.84 12.31 8.12
C LYS A 122 15.54 11.27 7.04
N ASN A 123 14.26 10.97 6.82
CA ASN A 123 13.85 9.79 6.04
C ASN A 123 13.20 10.12 4.69
N ILE A 124 12.69 11.34 4.50
CA ILE A 124 11.88 11.69 3.33
C ILE A 124 12.56 12.73 2.44
N LEU A 125 13.27 13.70 3.03
CA LEU A 125 13.86 14.82 2.29
C LEU A 125 14.83 14.38 1.18
N SER A 126 15.55 13.27 1.34
CA SER A 126 16.53 12.79 0.35
C SER A 126 15.91 12.30 -0.96
N PHE A 127 14.59 12.17 -1.04
CA PHE A 127 13.86 11.73 -2.23
C PHE A 127 13.30 12.89 -3.08
N PHE A 128 13.48 14.14 -2.63
CA PHE A 128 13.13 15.37 -3.35
C PHE A 128 14.38 15.98 -3.99
#